data_AF-A0A8J7A0C6-F1
#
_entry.id   AF-A0A8J7A0C6-F1
#
_cell.length_a   1.000
_cell.length_b   1.000
_cell.length_c   1.000
_cell.angle_alpha   90.00
_cell.angle_beta   90.00
_cell.angle_gamma   90.00
#
_symmetry.space_group_name_H-M   'P 1'
#
loop_
_entity.id
_entity.type
_entity.pdbx_description
1 polymer ?
#
loop_
_entity_poly.entity_id
_entity_poly.type
_entity_poly.pdbx_seq_one_letter_code
_entity_poly.pdbx_strand_id
1 'polypeptide(L)'
;MNILIILGEIVFLIVIFSLFNWLIGIIFKRVTKVSWLQGKTANITFLRQSISRILILTSVVLCLALISINGMVIYQGGNIQEFQLNFIRSLPTQFWLNLLTASLKTVSLLMLVKFSIPSLRRGIDWVCDYAKKADQIKANDESIEAFFNILKRIIIHSIWIASAILCAKFLYLPEVVSKYIYIALKIYITITVGLLIIKAVATIVDTLDALSLKYSSSNNLLRLYERLCQLIPLFKKCLEYILYVGIVNLVVPEIEPIAWINAYTPKIVQIIGVFFISNVLIEVVYFILDEFYLKTTHANDSQRQKRLTLIPLIRSFAKYFVYFTSGVTILKLIGIDPAPILAGAGIVGIAVGFGAQNLINDVVCGFLILFENYYLVGDYIEAGKMEERSVEGVVEAIELRTTHIRHPDGQLQIIRNGDIGSIINFSKRYIYARVEVSVSYDCNLDHVYRLIEKVGQQLKVDEQDVLEPTRVAGIENFGENNLLLLTLTKVKPGKHLHIQRVLRKILKDTFSQEEIAICGFSKN
;
A
#
# COMPACT_ATOMS: atom_id res chain seq x y z
N MET A 1 -52.66 -59.14 38.43
CA MET A 1 -51.73 -59.35 37.30
C MET A 1 -51.54 -58.08 36.48
N ASN A 2 -52.62 -57.44 36.00
CA ASN A 2 -52.60 -56.18 35.22
C ASN A 2 -51.82 -55.01 35.85
N ILE A 3 -51.96 -54.77 37.15
CA ILE A 3 -51.24 -53.69 37.87
C ILE A 3 -49.72 -53.91 37.85
N LEU A 4 -49.28 -55.17 37.91
CA LEU A 4 -47.85 -55.54 37.95
C LEU A 4 -47.17 -55.31 36.59
N ILE A 5 -47.93 -55.48 35.51
CA ILE A 5 -47.49 -55.23 34.13
C ILE A 5 -47.35 -53.73 33.87
N ILE A 6 -48.34 -52.93 34.27
CA ILE A 6 -48.29 -51.46 34.15
C ILE A 6 -47.10 -50.90 34.96
N LEU A 7 -46.88 -51.42 36.18
CA LEU A 7 -45.72 -51.07 36.99
C LEU A 7 -44.41 -51.43 36.28
N GLY A 8 -44.33 -52.60 35.66
CA GLY A 8 -43.16 -53.01 34.86
C GLY A 8 -42.85 -52.07 33.69
N GLU A 9 -43.88 -51.61 32.97
CA GLU A 9 -43.72 -50.67 31.85
C GLU A 9 -43.25 -49.28 32.29
N ILE A 10 -43.86 -48.75 33.37
CA ILE A 10 -43.46 -47.47 33.95
C ILE A 10 -42.00 -47.55 34.40
N VAL A 11 -41.62 -48.64 35.08
CA VAL A 11 -40.23 -48.86 35.51
C VAL A 11 -39.30 -48.94 34.29
N PHE A 12 -39.67 -49.67 33.25
CA PHE A 12 -38.86 -49.78 32.03
C PHE A 12 -38.64 -48.42 31.35
N LEU A 13 -39.69 -47.61 31.23
CA LEU A 13 -39.63 -46.30 30.59
C LEU A 13 -38.79 -45.31 31.43
N ILE A 14 -38.95 -45.33 32.76
CA ILE A 14 -38.12 -44.56 33.69
C ILE A 14 -36.65 -44.99 33.58
N VAL A 15 -36.37 -46.28 33.50
CA VAL A 15 -35.01 -46.80 33.35
C VAL A 15 -34.39 -46.32 32.04
N ILE A 16 -35.10 -46.40 30.91
CA ILE A 16 -34.60 -45.91 29.61
C ILE A 16 -34.28 -44.42 29.65
N PHE A 17 -35.21 -43.59 30.14
CA PHE A 17 -35.02 -42.15 30.21
C PHE A 17 -33.91 -41.76 31.20
N SER A 18 -33.77 -42.49 32.31
CA SER A 18 -32.67 -42.34 33.26
C SER A 18 -31.32 -42.70 32.62
N LEU A 19 -31.26 -43.77 31.84
CA LEU A 19 -30.06 -44.22 31.13
C LEU A 19 -29.65 -43.22 30.04
N PHE A 20 -30.62 -42.65 29.32
CA PHE A 20 -30.39 -41.57 28.35
C PHE A 20 -29.87 -40.30 29.03
N ASN A 21 -30.45 -39.92 30.18
CA ASN A 21 -30.00 -38.77 30.97
C ASN A 21 -28.58 -38.98 31.51
N TRP A 22 -28.25 -40.21 31.93
CA TRP A 22 -26.91 -40.59 32.36
C TRP A 22 -25.89 -40.50 31.21
N LEU A 23 -26.24 -40.98 30.01
CA LEU A 23 -25.45 -40.86 28.79
C LEU A 23 -25.16 -39.40 28.42
N ILE A 24 -26.19 -38.55 28.43
CA ILE A 24 -26.06 -37.10 28.22
C ILE A 24 -25.12 -36.50 29.28
N GLY A 25 -25.21 -36.95 30.54
CA GLY A 25 -24.30 -36.56 31.61
C GLY A 25 -22.83 -36.88 31.32
N ILE A 26 -22.54 -38.06 30.76
CA ILE A 26 -21.16 -38.44 30.36
C ILE A 26 -20.65 -37.54 29.25
N ILE A 27 -21.48 -37.27 28.24
CA ILE A 27 -21.12 -36.40 27.11
C ILE A 27 -20.79 -35.00 27.61
N PHE A 28 -21.68 -34.41 28.42
CA PHE A 28 -21.44 -33.07 28.98
C PHE A 28 -20.21 -33.01 29.88
N LYS A 29 -19.93 -34.06 30.67
CA LYS A 29 -18.72 -34.14 31.50
C LYS A 29 -17.43 -34.21 30.67
N ARG A 30 -17.47 -34.77 29.46
CA ARG A 30 -16.35 -34.72 28.50
C ARG A 30 -16.24 -33.36 27.82
N VAL A 31 -17.36 -32.74 27.45
CA VAL A 31 -17.41 -31.41 26.84
C VAL A 31 -16.83 -30.34 27.78
N THR A 32 -17.10 -30.42 29.08
CA THR A 32 -16.53 -29.49 30.08
C THR A 32 -15.02 -29.62 30.27
N LYS A 33 -14.38 -30.70 29.79
CA LYS A 33 -12.92 -30.89 29.86
C LYS A 33 -12.16 -30.28 28.67
N VAL A 34 -12.87 -29.73 27.68
CA VAL A 34 -12.25 -29.10 26.51
C VAL A 34 -11.73 -27.72 26.89
N SER A 35 -10.44 -27.45 26.61
CA SER A 35 -9.70 -26.27 27.08
C SER A 35 -10.36 -24.93 26.71
N TRP A 36 -11.03 -24.82 25.55
CA TRP A 36 -11.69 -23.58 25.13
C TRP A 36 -13.00 -23.25 25.89
N LEU A 37 -13.54 -24.21 26.66
CA LEU A 37 -14.83 -24.12 27.35
C LEU A 37 -14.66 -23.94 28.87
N GLN A 38 -13.41 -23.89 29.35
CA GLN A 38 -13.07 -23.81 30.77
C GLN A 38 -13.52 -22.50 31.47
N GLY A 39 -14.06 -21.52 30.74
CA GLY A 39 -14.69 -20.31 31.30
C GLY A 39 -16.23 -20.23 31.18
N LYS A 40 -16.88 -21.15 30.45
CA LYS A 40 -18.34 -21.14 30.20
C LYS A 40 -19.10 -22.28 30.91
N THR A 41 -18.51 -22.83 31.98
CA THR A 41 -19.04 -23.97 32.73
C THR A 41 -20.46 -23.73 33.27
N ALA A 42 -20.80 -22.49 33.64
CA ALA A 42 -22.15 -22.12 34.08
C ALA A 42 -23.22 -22.31 32.99
N ASN A 43 -22.98 -21.85 31.75
CA ASN A 43 -23.95 -22.03 30.65
C ASN A 43 -24.09 -23.50 30.23
N ILE A 44 -22.98 -24.26 30.26
CA ILE A 44 -22.99 -25.69 29.92
C ILE A 44 -23.78 -26.49 30.96
N THR A 45 -23.61 -26.16 32.24
CA THR A 45 -24.35 -26.81 33.34
C THR A 45 -25.83 -26.42 33.32
N PHE A 46 -26.17 -25.17 33.00
CA PHE A 46 -27.56 -24.73 32.80
C PHE A 46 -28.23 -25.45 31.63
N LEU A 47 -27.55 -25.59 30.48
CA LEU A 47 -28.05 -26.32 29.32
C LEU A 47 -28.28 -27.81 29.66
N ARG A 48 -27.34 -28.45 30.36
CA ARG A 48 -27.49 -29.84 30.85
C ARG A 48 -28.70 -29.97 31.76
N GLN A 49 -28.88 -29.05 32.71
CA GLN A 49 -30.02 -29.06 33.62
C GLN A 49 -31.34 -28.89 32.86
N SER A 50 -31.39 -28.01 31.86
CA SER A 50 -32.57 -27.79 31.04
C SER A 50 -32.94 -29.03 30.23
N ILE A 51 -31.96 -29.67 29.58
CA ILE A 51 -32.17 -30.92 28.84
C ILE A 51 -32.62 -32.05 29.77
N SER A 52 -31.97 -32.20 30.93
CA SER A 52 -32.35 -33.20 31.94
C SER A 52 -33.78 -32.98 32.45
N ARG A 53 -34.17 -31.73 32.74
CA ARG A 53 -35.55 -31.39 33.15
C ARG A 53 -36.56 -31.72 32.05
N ILE A 54 -36.25 -31.41 30.79
CA ILE A 54 -37.13 -31.76 29.65
C ILE A 54 -37.25 -33.28 29.49
N LEU A 55 -36.15 -34.04 29.60
CA LEU A 55 -36.18 -35.51 29.57
C LEU A 55 -37.02 -36.10 30.71
N ILE A 56 -36.87 -35.58 31.92
CA ILE A 56 -37.65 -36.05 33.08
C ILE A 56 -39.13 -35.69 32.87
N LEU A 57 -39.43 -34.47 32.43
CA LEU A 57 -40.81 -34.01 32.22
C LEU A 57 -41.50 -34.82 31.11
N THR A 58 -40.80 -35.07 30.00
CA THR A 58 -41.30 -35.94 28.92
C THR A 58 -41.47 -37.39 29.38
N SER A 59 -40.56 -37.94 30.19
CA SER A 59 -40.72 -39.26 30.80
C SER A 59 -41.97 -39.33 31.69
N VAL A 60 -42.22 -38.32 32.53
CA VAL A 60 -43.40 -38.26 33.40
C VAL A 60 -44.69 -38.16 32.58
N VAL A 61 -44.72 -37.31 31.55
CA VAL A 61 -45.87 -37.19 30.63
C VAL A 61 -46.13 -38.51 29.91
N LEU A 62 -45.09 -39.20 29.44
CA LEU A 62 -45.21 -40.52 28.80
C LEU A 62 -45.71 -41.59 29.77
N CYS A 63 -45.23 -41.59 31.02
CA CYS A 63 -45.74 -42.49 32.06
C CYS A 63 -47.22 -42.22 32.37
N LEU A 64 -47.64 -40.95 32.48
CA LEU A 64 -49.04 -40.58 32.68
C LEU A 64 -49.92 -40.96 31.49
N ALA A 65 -49.42 -40.80 30.26
CA ALA A 65 -50.10 -41.24 29.05
C ALA A 65 -50.27 -42.77 29.02
N LEU A 66 -49.22 -43.52 29.38
CA LEU A 66 -49.27 -44.99 29.52
C LEU A 66 -50.30 -45.42 30.56
N ILE A 67 -50.31 -44.79 31.73
CA ILE A 67 -51.29 -45.07 32.79
C ILE A 67 -52.72 -44.77 32.27
N SER A 68 -52.90 -43.67 31.55
CA SER A 68 -54.21 -43.27 31.02
C SER A 68 -54.72 -44.24 29.94
N ILE A 69 -53.85 -44.63 29.00
CA ILE A 69 -54.17 -45.58 27.93
C ILE A 69 -54.46 -46.97 28.53
N ASN A 70 -53.60 -47.47 29.40
CA ASN A 70 -53.81 -48.75 30.07
C ASN A 70 -55.04 -48.73 30.97
N GLY A 71 -55.33 -47.60 31.63
CA GLY A 71 -56.54 -47.40 32.44
C GLY A 71 -57.82 -47.43 31.61
N MET A 72 -57.80 -46.84 30.40
CA MET A 72 -58.93 -46.87 29.47
C MET A 72 -59.22 -48.29 28.96
N VAL A 73 -58.16 -49.08 28.69
CA VAL A 73 -58.27 -50.49 28.27
C VAL A 73 -58.90 -51.35 29.37
N ILE A 74 -58.52 -51.12 30.64
CA ILE A 74 -59.12 -51.82 31.80
C ILE A 74 -60.59 -51.41 31.97
N TYR A 75 -60.92 -50.13 31.82
CA TYR A 75 -62.30 -49.61 31.94
C TYR A 75 -63.25 -50.17 30.89
N GLN A 76 -62.75 -50.41 29.67
CA GLN A 76 -63.50 -51.08 28.59
C GLN A 76 -63.61 -52.60 28.76
N GLY A 77 -63.10 -53.17 29.86
CA GLY A 77 -63.12 -54.61 30.13
C GLY A 77 -62.08 -55.43 29.36
N GLY A 78 -61.09 -54.78 28.73
CA GLY A 78 -60.05 -55.42 27.93
C GLY A 78 -58.86 -55.95 28.75
N ASN A 79 -58.19 -56.97 28.22
CA ASN A 79 -56.96 -57.52 28.81
C ASN A 79 -55.73 -56.73 28.33
N ILE A 80 -54.92 -56.20 29.27
CA ILE A 80 -53.73 -55.39 28.97
C ILE A 80 -52.69 -56.17 28.17
N GLN A 81 -52.49 -57.45 28.48
CA GLN A 81 -51.54 -58.30 27.73
C GLN A 81 -51.96 -58.43 26.26
N GLU A 82 -53.25 -58.54 26.01
CA GLU A 82 -53.79 -58.70 24.67
C GLU A 82 -53.71 -57.38 23.89
N PHE A 83 -53.96 -56.24 24.55
CA PHE A 83 -53.75 -54.91 23.98
C PHE A 83 -52.28 -54.64 23.65
N GLN A 84 -51.33 -55.01 24.52
CA GLN A 84 -49.89 -54.87 24.26
C GLN A 84 -49.40 -55.78 23.14
N LEU A 85 -49.83 -57.05 23.12
CA LEU A 85 -49.53 -57.97 22.03
C LEU A 85 -50.11 -57.47 20.71
N ASN A 86 -51.32 -56.92 20.73
CA ASN A 86 -51.93 -56.31 19.56
C ASN A 86 -51.23 -55.01 19.16
N PHE A 87 -50.75 -54.20 20.09
CA PHE A 87 -49.97 -52.99 19.79
C PHE A 87 -48.62 -53.34 19.15
N ILE A 88 -47.90 -54.31 19.71
CA ILE A 88 -46.63 -54.81 19.16
C ILE A 88 -46.84 -55.48 17.79
N ARG A 89 -47.97 -56.18 17.59
CA ARG A 89 -48.37 -56.75 16.29
C ARG A 89 -48.92 -55.70 15.31
N SER A 90 -49.44 -54.58 15.80
CA SER A 90 -49.93 -53.46 14.98
C SER A 90 -48.79 -52.62 14.42
N LEU A 91 -47.60 -52.70 15.03
CA LEU A 91 -46.39 -52.17 14.43
C LEU A 91 -46.07 -52.97 13.17
N PRO A 92 -45.95 -52.30 12.00
CA PRO A 92 -45.61 -52.98 10.76
C PRO A 92 -44.33 -53.81 10.94
N THR A 93 -44.29 -55.02 10.41
CA THR A 93 -43.04 -55.83 10.36
C THR A 93 -41.87 -55.05 9.75
N GLN A 94 -42.19 -54.11 8.85
CA GLN A 94 -41.24 -53.15 8.27
C GLN A 94 -40.52 -52.26 9.31
N PHE A 95 -41.18 -51.89 10.40
CA PHE A 95 -40.56 -51.09 11.48
C PHE A 95 -39.42 -51.85 12.15
N TRP A 96 -39.67 -53.10 12.54
CA TRP A 96 -38.66 -53.96 13.18
C TRP A 96 -37.48 -54.27 12.24
N LEU A 97 -37.76 -54.52 10.96
CA LEU A 97 -36.73 -54.68 9.94
C LEU A 97 -35.91 -53.39 9.74
N ASN A 98 -36.55 -52.22 9.74
CA ASN A 98 -35.86 -50.93 9.64
C ASN A 98 -34.98 -50.66 10.87
N LEU A 99 -35.46 -50.95 12.08
CA LEU A 99 -34.70 -50.77 13.32
C LEU A 99 -33.48 -51.72 13.38
N LEU A 100 -33.67 -52.99 13.01
CA LEU A 100 -32.59 -53.97 12.99
C LEU A 100 -31.53 -53.60 11.94
N THR A 101 -31.95 -53.27 10.71
CA THR A 101 -31.01 -52.83 9.66
C THR A 101 -30.32 -51.52 10.00
N ALA A 102 -31.00 -50.57 10.63
CA ALA A 102 -30.41 -49.34 11.16
C ALA A 102 -29.32 -49.63 12.18
N SER A 103 -29.63 -50.43 13.21
CA SER A 103 -28.66 -50.80 14.25
C SER A 103 -27.44 -51.53 13.66
N LEU A 104 -27.64 -52.47 12.74
CA LEU A 104 -26.56 -53.20 12.08
C LEU A 104 -25.65 -52.27 11.26
N LYS A 105 -26.25 -51.34 10.50
CA LYS A 105 -25.51 -50.30 9.75
C LYS A 105 -24.69 -49.40 10.66
N THR A 106 -25.24 -48.97 11.80
CA THR A 106 -24.50 -48.14 12.77
C THR A 106 -23.29 -48.86 13.36
N VAL A 107 -23.45 -50.11 13.79
CA VAL A 107 -22.36 -50.91 14.37
C VAL A 107 -21.29 -51.21 13.33
N SER A 108 -21.69 -51.59 12.12
CA SER A 108 -20.78 -51.85 11.00
C SER A 108 -19.96 -50.60 10.64
N LEU A 109 -20.60 -49.43 10.54
CA LEU A 109 -19.92 -48.17 10.27
C LEU A 109 -18.90 -47.81 11.35
N LEU A 110 -19.27 -47.93 12.63
CA LEU A 110 -18.37 -47.61 13.75
C LEU A 110 -17.16 -48.55 13.81
N MET A 111 -17.35 -49.84 13.52
CA MET A 111 -16.25 -50.80 13.40
C MET A 111 -15.31 -50.46 12.24
N LEU A 112 -15.87 -50.15 11.06
CA LEU A 112 -15.10 -49.78 9.87
C LEU A 112 -14.25 -48.53 10.11
N VAL A 113 -14.84 -47.51 10.75
CA VAL A 113 -14.13 -46.29 11.14
C VAL A 113 -13.00 -46.59 12.14
N LYS A 114 -13.28 -47.37 13.19
CA LYS A 114 -12.28 -47.75 14.20
C LYS A 114 -11.10 -48.50 13.59
N PHE A 115 -11.34 -49.37 12.61
CA PHE A 115 -10.29 -50.13 11.92
C PHE A 115 -9.49 -49.28 10.91
N SER A 116 -10.11 -48.27 10.31
CA SER A 116 -9.47 -47.40 9.31
C SER A 116 -8.53 -46.35 9.92
N ILE A 117 -8.84 -45.87 11.13
CA ILE A 117 -8.06 -44.79 11.80
C ILE A 117 -6.57 -45.14 12.01
N PRO A 118 -6.18 -46.33 12.51
CA PRO A 118 -4.77 -46.69 12.68
C PRO A 118 -3.96 -46.69 11.38
N SER A 119 -4.57 -47.11 10.27
CA SER A 119 -3.92 -47.12 8.95
C SER A 119 -3.72 -45.71 8.43
N LEU A 120 -4.74 -44.86 8.58
CA LEU A 120 -4.65 -43.44 8.21
C LEU A 120 -3.59 -42.71 9.04
N ARG A 121 -3.54 -42.96 10.36
CA ARG A 121 -2.55 -42.37 11.25
C ARG A 121 -1.12 -42.66 10.78
N ARG A 122 -0.84 -43.93 10.47
CA ARG A 122 0.45 -44.38 9.93
C ARG A 122 0.79 -43.73 8.58
N GLY A 123 -0.20 -43.60 7.69
CA GLY A 123 0.00 -42.92 6.40
C GLY A 123 0.41 -41.46 6.55
N ILE A 124 -0.22 -40.72 7.47
CA ILE A 124 0.11 -39.32 7.74
C ILE A 124 1.51 -39.19 8.36
N ASP A 125 1.85 -40.06 9.32
CA ASP A 125 3.17 -40.06 9.95
C ASP A 125 4.28 -40.38 8.91
N TRP A 126 4.04 -41.30 7.98
CA TRP A 126 4.95 -41.59 6.85
C TRP A 126 5.17 -40.37 5.93
N VAL A 127 4.12 -39.62 5.59
CA VAL A 127 4.25 -38.39 4.79
C VAL A 127 5.02 -37.30 5.55
N CYS A 128 4.81 -37.18 6.87
CA CYS A 128 5.56 -36.26 7.72
C CYS A 128 7.07 -36.56 7.68
N ASP A 129 7.45 -37.84 7.83
CA ASP A 129 8.85 -38.27 7.77
C ASP A 129 9.47 -38.05 6.39
N TYR A 130 8.68 -38.20 5.32
CA TYR A 130 9.12 -37.89 3.98
C TYR A 130 9.36 -36.37 3.79
N ALA A 131 8.45 -35.53 4.27
CA ALA A 131 8.56 -34.07 4.18
C ALA A 131 9.80 -33.54 4.93
N LYS A 132 10.07 -34.05 6.14
CA LYS A 132 11.27 -33.71 6.92
C LYS A 132 12.57 -34.08 6.21
N LYS A 133 12.60 -35.20 5.47
CA LYS A 133 13.78 -35.60 4.70
C LYS A 133 14.01 -34.73 3.45
N ALA A 134 12.94 -34.16 2.90
CA ALA A 134 13.02 -33.29 1.74
C ALA A 134 13.49 -31.86 2.09
N ASP A 135 13.12 -31.35 3.26
CA ASP A 135 13.56 -30.04 3.75
C ASP A 135 14.92 -30.16 4.45
N GLN A 136 16.02 -29.75 3.81
CA GLN A 136 17.38 -29.87 4.36
C GLN A 136 17.65 -28.93 5.56
N ILE A 137 16.65 -28.16 5.99
CA ILE A 137 16.75 -27.13 7.05
C ILE A 137 16.13 -27.67 8.34
N LYS A 138 16.95 -28.23 9.23
CA LYS A 138 16.51 -28.77 10.54
C LYS A 138 15.74 -27.79 11.43
N ALA A 139 15.95 -26.48 11.25
CA ALA A 139 15.25 -25.44 12.01
C ALA A 139 13.73 -25.47 11.81
N ASN A 140 13.24 -26.16 10.78
CA ASN A 140 11.83 -26.21 10.42
C ASN A 140 11.15 -27.55 10.76
N ASP A 141 11.90 -28.55 11.22
CA ASP A 141 11.37 -29.89 11.52
C ASP A 141 10.25 -29.87 12.57
N GLU A 142 10.38 -28.98 13.58
CA GLU A 142 9.38 -28.80 14.64
C GLU A 142 8.08 -28.19 14.09
N SER A 143 8.17 -27.24 13.16
CA SER A 143 7.00 -26.57 12.58
C SER A 143 6.23 -27.53 11.66
N ILE A 144 6.95 -28.34 10.87
CA ILE A 144 6.42 -29.40 10.01
C ILE A 144 5.72 -30.46 10.85
N GLU A 145 6.38 -30.98 11.89
CA GLU A 145 5.79 -31.99 12.77
C GLU A 145 4.55 -31.47 13.49
N ALA A 146 4.59 -30.22 13.96
CA ALA A 146 3.45 -29.60 14.62
C ALA A 146 2.27 -29.36 13.66
N PHE A 147 2.52 -29.13 12.36
CA PHE A 147 1.49 -29.07 11.32
C PHE A 147 0.84 -30.44 11.08
N PHE A 148 1.64 -31.48 10.82
CA PHE A 148 1.14 -32.83 10.55
C PHE A 148 0.39 -33.43 11.75
N ASN A 149 0.82 -33.13 12.98
CA ASN A 149 0.09 -33.55 14.18
C ASN A 149 -1.30 -32.88 14.30
N ILE A 150 -1.43 -31.62 13.87
CA ILE A 150 -2.73 -30.95 13.81
C ILE A 150 -3.58 -31.56 12.68
N LEU A 151 -3.02 -31.73 11.48
CA LEU A 151 -3.69 -32.38 10.35
C LEU A 151 -4.27 -33.74 10.73
N LYS A 152 -3.45 -34.57 11.38
CA LYS A 152 -3.82 -35.89 11.91
C LYS A 152 -5.02 -35.83 12.85
N ARG A 153 -5.01 -34.88 13.79
CA ARG A 153 -6.12 -34.67 14.74
C ARG A 153 -7.40 -34.26 14.01
N ILE A 154 -7.30 -33.36 13.03
CA ILE A 154 -8.44 -32.85 12.27
C ILE A 154 -9.08 -33.95 11.43
N ILE A 155 -8.30 -34.73 10.69
CA ILE A 155 -8.85 -35.79 9.83
C ILE A 155 -9.53 -36.86 10.70
N ILE A 156 -8.89 -37.30 11.79
CA ILE A 156 -9.48 -38.30 12.69
C ILE A 156 -10.80 -37.79 13.32
N HIS A 157 -10.82 -36.55 13.82
CA HIS A 157 -12.04 -35.99 14.40
C HIS A 157 -13.14 -35.82 13.34
N SER A 158 -12.79 -35.38 12.13
CA SER A 158 -13.75 -35.22 11.02
C SER A 158 -14.39 -36.55 10.64
N ILE A 159 -13.61 -37.65 10.59
CA ILE A 159 -14.13 -39.00 10.33
C ILE A 159 -15.09 -39.46 11.44
N TRP A 160 -14.73 -39.26 12.71
CA TRP A 160 -15.61 -39.62 13.83
C TRP A 160 -16.93 -38.86 13.84
N ILE A 161 -16.91 -37.57 13.52
CA ILE A 161 -18.14 -36.79 13.51
C ILE A 161 -18.98 -37.09 12.26
N ALA A 162 -18.36 -37.27 11.09
CA ALA A 162 -19.07 -37.73 9.89
C ALA A 162 -19.77 -39.08 10.10
N SER A 163 -19.09 -40.00 10.80
CA SER A 163 -19.66 -41.27 11.27
C SER A 163 -20.88 -41.07 12.18
N ALA A 164 -20.80 -40.13 13.13
CA ALA A 164 -21.93 -39.81 14.00
C ALA A 164 -23.16 -39.28 13.22
N ILE A 165 -22.97 -38.50 12.16
CA ILE A 165 -24.07 -38.04 11.28
C ILE A 165 -24.71 -39.19 10.53
N LEU A 166 -23.90 -40.07 9.94
CA LEU A 166 -24.40 -41.25 9.23
C LEU A 166 -25.18 -42.16 10.18
N CYS A 167 -24.68 -42.35 11.41
CA CYS A 167 -25.41 -43.07 12.45
C CYS A 167 -26.74 -42.40 12.80
N ALA A 168 -26.77 -41.07 12.93
CA ALA A 168 -27.99 -40.32 13.19
C ALA A 168 -29.04 -40.49 12.08
N LYS A 169 -28.59 -40.53 10.81
CA LYS A 169 -29.45 -40.79 9.65
C LYS A 169 -29.96 -42.23 9.61
N PHE A 170 -29.12 -43.20 9.94
CA PHE A 170 -29.52 -44.61 10.01
C PHE A 170 -30.56 -44.86 11.10
N LEU A 171 -30.46 -44.15 12.23
CA LEU A 171 -31.39 -44.26 13.37
C LEU A 171 -32.72 -43.51 13.16
N TYR A 172 -32.99 -42.96 11.96
CA TYR A 172 -34.21 -42.21 11.64
C TYR A 172 -34.55 -41.13 12.69
N LEU A 173 -33.53 -40.44 13.20
CA LEU A 173 -33.75 -39.32 14.13
C LEU A 173 -34.59 -38.21 13.46
N PRO A 174 -35.36 -37.43 14.24
CA PRO A 174 -36.12 -36.31 13.72
C PRO A 174 -35.24 -35.38 12.88
N GLU A 175 -35.74 -34.90 11.74
CA GLU A 175 -34.96 -34.10 10.78
C GLU A 175 -34.27 -32.90 11.44
N VAL A 176 -34.93 -32.28 12.42
CA VAL A 176 -34.41 -31.18 13.23
C VAL A 176 -33.08 -31.55 13.90
N VAL A 177 -32.99 -32.74 14.51
CA VAL A 177 -31.78 -33.22 15.19
C VAL A 177 -30.66 -33.45 14.17
N SER A 178 -30.97 -34.06 13.03
CA SER A 178 -29.98 -34.30 11.97
C SER A 178 -29.42 -32.99 11.39
N LYS A 179 -30.28 -31.96 11.21
CA LYS A 179 -29.92 -30.64 10.71
C LYS A 179 -28.93 -29.92 11.63
N TYR A 180 -29.21 -29.88 12.93
CA TYR A 180 -28.32 -29.20 13.89
C TYR A 180 -26.98 -29.94 14.09
N ILE A 181 -26.97 -31.27 14.08
CA ILE A 181 -25.71 -32.05 14.14
C ILE A 181 -24.86 -31.75 12.89
N TYR A 182 -25.48 -31.65 11.71
CA TYR A 182 -24.78 -31.30 10.48
C TYR A 182 -24.19 -29.88 10.52
N ILE A 183 -24.95 -28.88 10.97
CA ILE A 183 -24.46 -27.50 11.14
C ILE A 183 -23.28 -27.46 12.12
N ALA A 184 -23.39 -28.13 13.27
CA ALA A 184 -22.32 -28.17 14.27
C ALA A 184 -21.04 -28.81 13.71
N LEU A 185 -21.17 -29.88 12.91
CA LEU A 185 -20.03 -30.49 12.23
C LEU A 185 -19.40 -29.54 11.20
N LYS A 186 -20.22 -28.91 10.36
CA LYS A 186 -19.74 -27.99 9.33
C LYS A 186 -18.94 -26.85 9.95
N ILE A 187 -19.43 -26.27 11.05
CA ILE A 187 -18.73 -25.24 11.82
C ILE A 187 -17.41 -25.77 12.37
N TYR A 188 -17.41 -26.96 13.00
CA TYR A 188 -16.20 -27.57 13.55
C TYR A 188 -15.12 -27.83 12.47
N ILE A 189 -15.50 -28.39 11.32
CA ILE A 189 -14.57 -28.61 10.19
C ILE A 189 -14.03 -27.28 9.68
N THR A 190 -14.90 -26.30 9.47
CA THR A 190 -14.49 -24.98 8.94
C THR A 190 -13.48 -24.30 9.86
N ILE A 191 -13.72 -24.29 11.17
CA ILE A 191 -12.79 -23.71 12.15
C ILE A 191 -11.47 -24.47 12.19
N THR A 192 -11.53 -25.80 12.25
CA THR A 192 -10.32 -26.62 12.38
C THR A 192 -9.44 -26.57 11.13
N VAL A 193 -10.04 -26.70 9.94
CA VAL A 193 -9.34 -26.55 8.66
C VAL A 193 -8.79 -25.12 8.53
N GLY A 194 -9.58 -24.11 8.89
CA GLY A 194 -9.13 -22.71 8.87
C GLY A 194 -7.89 -22.46 9.76
N LEU A 195 -7.90 -22.96 11.00
CA LEU A 195 -6.75 -22.86 11.90
C LEU A 195 -5.51 -23.60 11.36
N LEU A 196 -5.72 -24.72 10.68
CA LEU A 196 -4.65 -25.45 10.00
C LEU A 196 -4.07 -24.64 8.84
N ILE A 197 -4.91 -23.97 8.04
CA ILE A 197 -4.46 -23.07 6.97
C ILE A 197 -3.64 -21.92 7.55
N ILE A 198 -4.09 -21.29 8.63
CA ILE A 198 -3.33 -20.21 9.30
C ILE A 198 -1.92 -20.66 9.67
N LYS A 199 -1.80 -21.84 10.29
CA LYS A 199 -0.49 -22.38 10.66
C LYS A 199 0.35 -22.76 9.44
N ALA A 200 -0.25 -23.35 8.41
CA ALA A 200 0.43 -23.67 7.17
C ALA A 200 1.01 -22.40 6.52
N VAL A 201 0.21 -21.33 6.40
CA VAL A 201 0.70 -20.10 5.79
C VAL A 201 1.78 -19.44 6.64
N ALA A 202 1.64 -19.43 7.97
CA ALA A 202 2.68 -18.94 8.86
C ALA A 202 4.02 -19.68 8.62
N THR A 203 3.99 -21.02 8.54
CA THR A 203 5.19 -21.83 8.22
C THR A 203 5.73 -21.53 6.83
N ILE A 204 4.88 -21.40 5.81
CA ILE A 204 5.32 -21.07 4.44
C ILE A 204 6.03 -19.71 4.43
N VAL A 205 5.46 -18.69 5.09
CA VAL A 205 6.10 -17.36 5.18
C VAL A 205 7.46 -17.46 5.87
N ASP A 206 7.56 -18.21 6.97
CA ASP A 206 8.84 -18.42 7.66
C ASP A 206 9.86 -19.15 6.78
N THR A 207 9.43 -20.14 5.98
CA THR A 207 10.31 -20.84 5.03
C THR A 207 10.79 -19.93 3.89
N LEU A 208 9.90 -19.09 3.36
CA LEU A 208 10.23 -18.17 2.28
C LEU A 208 11.24 -17.12 2.75
N ASP A 209 11.09 -16.61 3.98
CA ASP A 209 12.04 -15.69 4.59
C ASP A 209 13.43 -16.34 4.73
N ALA A 210 13.49 -17.56 5.27
CA ALA A 210 14.73 -18.31 5.43
C ALA A 210 15.42 -18.64 4.09
N LEU A 211 14.65 -19.03 3.07
CA LEU A 211 15.18 -19.33 1.72
C LEU A 211 15.67 -18.06 1.03
N SER A 212 14.96 -16.95 1.20
CA SER A 212 15.28 -15.70 0.53
C SER A 212 16.57 -15.08 1.08
N LEU A 213 16.89 -15.27 2.36
CA LEU A 213 18.21 -14.94 2.92
C LEU A 213 19.36 -15.76 2.30
N LYS A 214 19.11 -17.01 1.91
CA LYS A 214 20.13 -17.93 1.36
C LYS A 214 20.49 -17.64 -0.11
N TYR A 215 19.57 -17.08 -0.90
CA TYR A 215 19.75 -16.82 -2.33
C TYR A 215 20.03 -15.34 -2.67
N SER A 216 20.25 -14.50 -1.66
CA SER A 216 20.43 -13.06 -1.84
C SER A 216 21.80 -12.74 -2.47
N SER A 217 21.81 -12.19 -3.69
CA SER A 217 23.02 -11.80 -4.44
C SER A 217 23.20 -10.28 -4.50
N SER A 218 24.46 -9.84 -4.49
CA SER A 218 25.00 -8.51 -4.13
C SER A 218 24.64 -7.30 -5.04
N ASN A 219 23.37 -7.06 -5.37
CA ASN A 219 22.95 -5.91 -6.20
C ASN A 219 21.99 -4.95 -5.46
N ASN A 220 21.78 -3.70 -5.93
CA ASN A 220 20.99 -2.65 -5.23
C ASN A 220 19.56 -3.06 -4.79
N LEU A 221 18.98 -4.07 -5.44
CA LEU A 221 17.71 -4.70 -5.02
C LEU A 221 17.75 -5.26 -3.60
N LEU A 222 18.93 -5.58 -3.08
CA LEU A 222 19.15 -6.19 -1.76
C LEU A 222 18.82 -5.23 -0.61
N ARG A 223 19.07 -3.92 -0.77
CA ARG A 223 18.70 -2.91 0.25
C ARG A 223 17.19 -2.67 0.32
N LEU A 224 16.49 -2.72 -0.82
CA LEU A 224 15.02 -2.68 -0.85
C LEU A 224 14.46 -3.95 -0.22
N TYR A 225 15.05 -5.09 -0.57
CA TYR A 225 14.69 -6.39 -0.02
C TYR A 225 14.89 -6.44 1.51
N GLU A 226 16.01 -5.99 2.05
CA GLU A 226 16.27 -5.94 3.51
C GLU A 226 15.21 -5.10 4.26
N ARG A 227 14.79 -3.98 3.67
CA ARG A 227 13.70 -3.15 4.23
C ARG A 227 12.34 -3.82 4.12
N LEU A 228 12.04 -4.46 2.99
CA LEU A 228 10.82 -5.23 2.82
C LEU A 228 10.78 -6.46 3.75
N CYS A 229 11.93 -7.06 4.07
CA CYS A 229 12.05 -8.12 5.06
C CYS A 229 11.60 -7.65 6.45
N GLN A 230 11.84 -6.40 6.83
CA GLN A 230 11.32 -5.86 8.08
C GLN A 230 9.78 -5.80 8.13
N LEU A 231 9.11 -5.85 6.97
CA LEU A 231 7.66 -5.95 6.88
C LEU A 231 7.14 -7.39 6.94
N ILE A 232 7.98 -8.42 6.89
CA ILE A 232 7.54 -9.84 6.97
C ILE A 232 6.72 -10.13 8.23
N PRO A 233 7.11 -9.67 9.45
CA PRO A 233 6.28 -9.86 10.63
C PRO A 233 4.91 -9.21 10.51
N LEU A 234 4.83 -8.02 9.90
CA LEU A 234 3.56 -7.32 9.66
C LEU A 234 2.73 -8.03 8.60
N PHE A 235 3.35 -8.50 7.52
CA PHE A 235 2.69 -9.29 6.48
C PHE A 235 2.10 -10.57 7.06
N LYS A 236 2.87 -11.30 7.88
CA LYS A 236 2.41 -12.50 8.59
C LYS A 236 1.19 -12.19 9.46
N LYS A 237 1.23 -11.12 10.25
CA LYS A 237 0.09 -10.70 11.09
C LYS A 237 -1.14 -10.30 10.27
N CYS A 238 -0.96 -9.54 9.20
CA CYS A 238 -2.06 -9.15 8.32
C CYS A 238 -2.71 -10.37 7.67
N LEU A 239 -1.90 -11.32 7.19
CA LEU A 239 -2.38 -12.55 6.60
C LEU A 239 -3.12 -13.42 7.63
N GLU A 240 -2.56 -13.60 8.84
CA GLU A 240 -3.23 -14.28 9.95
C GLU A 240 -4.62 -13.68 10.20
N TYR A 241 -4.73 -12.34 10.30
CA TYR A 241 -6.01 -11.66 10.51
C TYR A 241 -6.98 -11.83 9.34
N ILE A 242 -6.51 -11.73 8.09
CA ILE A 242 -7.36 -11.96 6.90
C ILE A 242 -7.92 -13.39 6.92
N LEU A 243 -7.09 -14.38 7.27
CA LEU A 243 -7.54 -15.77 7.39
C LEU A 243 -8.53 -15.95 8.54
N TYR A 244 -8.31 -15.35 9.72
CA TYR A 244 -9.29 -15.40 10.81
C TYR A 244 -10.64 -14.81 10.39
N VAL A 245 -10.62 -13.66 9.71
CA VAL A 245 -11.82 -13.02 9.18
C VAL A 245 -12.48 -13.91 8.11
N GLY A 246 -11.70 -14.58 7.27
CA GLY A 246 -12.19 -15.57 6.31
C GLY A 246 -12.88 -16.77 6.98
N ILE A 247 -12.37 -17.26 8.12
CA ILE A 247 -13.03 -18.32 8.90
C ILE A 247 -14.37 -17.80 9.43
N VAL A 248 -14.41 -16.58 9.98
CA VAL A 248 -15.65 -15.94 10.45
C VAL A 248 -16.67 -15.85 9.32
N ASN A 249 -16.25 -15.43 8.11
CA ASN A 249 -17.10 -15.35 6.92
C ASN A 249 -17.77 -16.68 6.55
N LEU A 250 -17.06 -17.80 6.74
CA LEU A 250 -17.56 -19.14 6.41
C LEU A 250 -18.45 -19.73 7.51
N VAL A 251 -18.21 -19.36 8.77
CA VAL A 251 -18.92 -19.92 9.94
C VAL A 251 -20.19 -19.15 10.27
N VAL A 252 -20.13 -17.82 10.23
CA VAL A 252 -21.21 -16.93 10.67
C VAL A 252 -22.54 -17.17 9.93
N PRO A 253 -22.58 -17.38 8.60
CA PRO A 253 -23.84 -17.61 7.88
C PRO A 253 -24.60 -18.86 8.33
N GLU A 254 -23.90 -19.83 8.92
CA GLU A 254 -24.52 -21.05 9.45
C GLU A 254 -25.28 -20.81 10.77
N ILE A 255 -25.11 -19.64 11.39
CA ILE A 255 -25.71 -19.26 12.67
C ILE A 255 -26.60 -18.03 12.44
N GLU A 256 -27.89 -18.28 12.13
CA GLU A 256 -28.87 -17.24 11.77
C GLU A 256 -28.83 -15.97 12.66
N PRO A 257 -28.78 -16.06 14.02
CA PRO A 257 -28.75 -14.87 14.88
C PRO A 257 -27.57 -13.91 14.65
N ILE A 258 -26.45 -14.39 14.14
CA ILE A 258 -25.22 -13.58 13.94
C ILE A 258 -24.88 -13.37 12.47
N ALA A 259 -25.70 -13.86 11.55
CA ALA A 259 -25.45 -13.80 10.10
C ALA A 259 -25.19 -12.37 9.58
N TRP A 260 -25.72 -11.35 10.25
CA TRP A 260 -25.52 -9.93 9.94
C TRP A 260 -24.04 -9.50 9.97
N ILE A 261 -23.18 -10.18 10.75
CA ILE A 261 -21.73 -9.88 10.83
C ILE A 261 -21.07 -10.08 9.46
N ASN A 262 -21.59 -11.00 8.64
CA ASN A 262 -21.03 -11.34 7.34
C ASN A 262 -20.96 -10.14 6.37
N ALA A 263 -21.87 -9.19 6.50
CA ALA A 263 -21.87 -7.96 5.71
C ALA A 263 -20.65 -7.07 5.95
N TYR A 264 -20.01 -7.18 7.12
CA TYR A 264 -18.84 -6.39 7.52
C TYR A 264 -17.51 -7.08 7.23
N THR A 265 -17.50 -8.42 7.09
CA THR A 265 -16.31 -9.21 6.79
C THR A 265 -15.48 -8.66 5.62
N PRO A 266 -16.03 -8.43 4.40
CA PRO A 266 -15.22 -7.97 3.27
C PRO A 266 -14.61 -6.58 3.52
N LYS A 267 -15.32 -5.71 4.25
CA LYS A 267 -14.83 -4.38 4.62
C LYS A 267 -13.63 -4.47 5.55
N ILE A 268 -13.66 -5.39 6.53
CA ILE A 268 -12.54 -5.62 7.46
C ILE A 268 -11.29 -6.10 6.70
N VAL A 269 -11.45 -7.04 5.76
CA VAL A 269 -10.34 -7.51 4.92
C VAL A 269 -9.74 -6.36 4.11
N GLN A 270 -10.59 -5.52 3.51
CA GLN A 270 -10.14 -4.34 2.77
C GLN A 270 -9.40 -3.34 3.67
N ILE A 271 -9.86 -3.10 4.91
CA ILE A 271 -9.18 -2.21 5.87
C ILE A 271 -7.78 -2.76 6.23
N ILE A 272 -7.66 -4.06 6.51
CA ILE A 272 -6.36 -4.70 6.76
C ILE A 272 -5.44 -4.56 5.54
N GLY A 273 -5.99 -4.78 4.33
CA GLY A 273 -5.27 -4.61 3.08
C GLY A 273 -4.76 -3.17 2.87
N VAL A 274 -5.62 -2.17 3.08
CA VAL A 274 -5.24 -0.76 3.01
C VAL A 274 -4.13 -0.43 4.00
N PHE A 275 -4.25 -0.87 5.26
CA PHE A 275 -3.21 -0.66 6.27
C PHE A 275 -1.87 -1.29 5.85
N PHE A 276 -1.88 -2.53 5.36
CA PHE A 276 -0.67 -3.22 4.89
C PHE A 276 -0.02 -2.48 3.72
N ILE A 277 -0.80 -2.18 2.67
CA ILE A 277 -0.31 -1.47 1.47
C ILE A 277 0.27 -0.10 1.84
N SER A 278 -0.34 0.60 2.79
CA SER A 278 0.15 1.91 3.25
C SER A 278 1.54 1.83 3.87
N ASN A 279 1.79 0.82 4.70
CA ASN A 279 3.11 0.60 5.30
C ASN A 279 4.14 0.20 4.25
N VAL A 280 3.76 -0.65 3.29
CA VAL A 280 4.62 -1.01 2.15
C VAL A 280 4.99 0.23 1.33
N LEU A 281 4.02 1.09 1.01
CA LEU A 281 4.26 2.33 0.26
C LEU A 281 5.23 3.27 0.99
N ILE A 282 5.10 3.43 2.30
CA ILE A 282 6.01 4.27 3.10
C ILE A 282 7.43 3.71 3.05
N GLU A 283 7.59 2.40 3.21
CA GLU A 283 8.91 1.77 3.19
C GLU A 283 9.57 1.88 1.80
N VAL A 284 8.79 1.73 0.73
CA VAL A 284 9.25 1.96 -0.65
C VAL A 284 9.67 3.41 -0.86
N VAL A 285 8.90 4.38 -0.37
CA VAL A 285 9.27 5.80 -0.45
C VAL A 285 10.57 6.06 0.30
N TYR A 286 10.72 5.51 1.50
CA TYR A 286 11.94 5.70 2.29
C TYR A 286 13.16 5.08 1.61
N PHE A 287 13.00 3.88 1.04
CA PHE A 287 14.04 3.23 0.25
C PHE A 287 14.47 4.10 -0.94
N ILE A 288 13.51 4.61 -1.72
CA ILE A 288 13.80 5.48 -2.87
C ILE A 288 14.60 6.71 -2.40
N LEU A 289 14.18 7.34 -1.30
CA LEU A 289 14.87 8.51 -0.74
C LEU A 289 16.30 8.18 -0.27
N ASP A 290 16.53 7.01 0.32
CA ASP A 290 17.87 6.56 0.73
C ASP A 290 18.76 6.21 -0.46
N GLU A 291 18.21 5.63 -1.52
CA GLU A 291 18.96 5.28 -2.72
C GLU A 291 19.42 6.55 -3.46
N PHE A 292 18.56 7.56 -3.55
CA PHE A 292 18.95 8.90 -4.04
C PHE A 292 20.02 9.56 -3.15
N TYR A 293 20.07 9.23 -1.86
CA TYR A 293 21.09 9.73 -0.93
C TYR A 293 22.46 9.06 -1.14
N LEU A 294 22.51 7.73 -1.24
CA LEU A 294 23.77 6.97 -1.29
C LEU A 294 24.49 7.00 -2.65
N LYS A 295 23.81 7.38 -3.74
CA LYS A 295 24.42 7.41 -5.09
C LYS A 295 25.33 8.63 -5.34
N THR A 296 25.44 9.57 -4.39
CA THR A 296 26.21 10.83 -4.55
C THR A 296 27.32 11.00 -3.51
N THR A 297 28.13 9.95 -3.30
CA THR A 297 29.19 9.88 -2.26
C THR A 297 30.39 10.81 -2.49
N HIS A 298 30.48 11.52 -3.61
CA HIS A 298 31.53 12.53 -3.88
C HIS A 298 31.10 13.99 -3.59
N ALA A 299 30.07 14.19 -2.76
CA ALA A 299 29.49 15.50 -2.51
C ALA A 299 30.23 16.30 -1.41
N ASN A 300 30.59 17.56 -1.71
CA ASN A 300 31.17 18.54 -0.78
C ASN A 300 30.38 18.65 0.54
N ASP A 301 31.04 19.01 1.66
CA ASP A 301 30.44 19.10 3.01
C ASP A 301 29.14 19.94 3.07
N SER A 302 29.03 20.98 2.24
CA SER A 302 27.82 21.82 2.13
C SER A 302 26.61 21.10 1.51
N GLN A 303 26.85 20.18 0.57
CA GLN A 303 25.79 19.35 -0.03
C GLN A 303 25.32 18.27 0.95
N ARG A 304 26.21 17.77 1.81
CA ARG A 304 25.87 16.82 2.88
C ARG A 304 24.94 17.46 3.93
N GLN A 305 25.24 18.68 4.37
CA GLN A 305 24.40 19.40 5.35
C GLN A 305 22.99 19.72 4.82
N LYS A 306 22.86 20.17 3.56
CA LYS A 306 21.54 20.41 2.93
C LYS A 306 20.68 19.14 2.86
N ARG A 307 21.30 17.98 2.63
CA ARG A 307 20.61 16.68 2.53
C ARG A 307 20.11 16.18 3.88
N LEU A 308 20.86 16.44 4.97
CA LEU A 308 20.48 16.03 6.34
C LEU A 308 19.19 16.70 6.82
N THR A 309 18.84 17.88 6.30
CA THR A 309 17.62 18.61 6.68
C THR A 309 16.45 18.34 5.74
N LEU A 310 16.69 18.19 4.42
CA LEU A 310 15.62 17.94 3.44
C LEU A 310 15.02 16.54 3.51
N ILE A 311 15.84 15.50 3.73
CA ILE A 311 15.36 14.11 3.69
C ILE A 311 14.33 13.82 4.79
N PRO A 312 14.56 14.20 6.08
CA PRO A 312 13.56 13.99 7.13
C PRO A 312 12.25 14.73 6.87
N LEU A 313 12.31 15.92 6.24
CA LEU A 313 11.12 16.69 5.88
C LEU A 313 10.28 15.96 4.82
N ILE A 314 10.91 15.49 3.74
CA ILE A 314 10.22 14.76 2.66
C ILE A 314 9.65 13.44 3.19
N ARG A 315 10.38 12.72 4.04
CA ARG A 315 9.89 11.50 4.70
C ARG A 315 8.64 11.75 5.52
N SER A 316 8.68 12.79 6.36
CA SER A 316 7.56 13.15 7.22
C SER A 316 6.34 13.53 6.38
N PHE A 317 6.54 14.36 5.35
CA PHE A 317 5.49 14.75 4.42
C PHE A 317 4.86 13.54 3.72
N ALA A 318 5.67 12.65 3.14
CA ALA A 318 5.18 11.45 2.46
C ALA A 318 4.42 10.51 3.41
N LYS A 319 4.92 10.33 4.64
CA LYS A 319 4.25 9.52 5.67
C LYS A 319 2.86 10.08 6.02
N TYR A 320 2.77 11.38 6.27
CA TYR A 320 1.49 12.02 6.57
C TYR A 320 0.53 11.97 5.39
N PHE A 321 1.04 12.17 4.16
CA PHE A 321 0.25 12.08 2.95
C PHE A 321 -0.33 10.67 2.73
N VAL A 322 0.50 9.62 2.83
CA VAL A 322 0.04 8.23 2.72
C VAL A 322 -1.02 7.93 3.78
N TYR A 323 -0.74 8.20 5.06
CA TYR A 323 -1.71 7.93 6.13
C TYR A 323 -3.00 8.74 6.01
N PHE A 324 -2.94 9.97 5.50
CA PHE A 324 -4.14 10.75 5.20
C PHE A 324 -5.00 10.04 4.15
N THR A 325 -4.42 9.65 3.01
CA THR A 325 -5.16 8.94 1.94
C THR A 325 -5.72 7.58 2.40
N SER A 326 -4.95 6.85 3.22
CA SER A 326 -5.39 5.59 3.81
C SER A 326 -6.53 5.79 4.80
N GLY A 327 -6.47 6.83 5.64
CA GLY A 327 -7.53 7.20 6.57
C GLY A 327 -8.83 7.53 5.84
N VAL A 328 -8.76 8.33 4.77
CA VAL A 328 -9.91 8.65 3.91
C VAL A 328 -10.50 7.38 3.26
N THR A 329 -9.65 6.48 2.79
CA THR A 329 -10.09 5.20 2.20
C THR A 329 -10.80 4.33 3.25
N ILE A 330 -10.24 4.20 4.45
CA ILE A 330 -10.84 3.46 5.56
C ILE A 330 -12.19 4.06 5.95
N LEU A 331 -12.30 5.39 5.98
CA LEU A 331 -13.54 6.10 6.29
C LEU A 331 -14.68 5.72 5.32
N LYS A 332 -14.37 5.67 4.02
CA LYS A 332 -15.30 5.21 2.99
C LYS A 332 -15.71 3.75 3.18
N LEU A 333 -14.78 2.88 3.59
CA LEU A 333 -15.07 1.46 3.82
C LEU A 333 -16.05 1.23 4.98
N ILE A 334 -15.95 2.03 6.04
CA ILE A 334 -16.89 1.98 7.18
C ILE A 334 -18.22 2.68 6.90
N GLY A 335 -18.40 3.28 5.71
CA GLY A 335 -19.64 3.89 5.26
C GLY A 335 -19.79 5.37 5.65
N ILE A 336 -18.71 6.02 6.07
CA ILE A 336 -18.70 7.47 6.31
C ILE A 336 -18.25 8.15 5.00
N ASP A 337 -19.00 9.16 4.56
CA ASP A 337 -18.70 9.88 3.33
C ASP A 337 -17.38 10.67 3.48
N PRO A 338 -16.35 10.41 2.65
CA PRO A 338 -15.10 11.17 2.70
C PRO A 338 -15.23 12.59 2.12
N ALA A 339 -16.32 12.94 1.44
CA ALA A 339 -16.47 14.22 0.74
C ALA A 339 -16.19 15.46 1.61
N PRO A 340 -16.66 15.57 2.87
CA PRO A 340 -16.36 16.75 3.71
C PRO A 340 -14.87 16.90 4.03
N ILE A 341 -14.19 15.78 4.31
CA ILE A 341 -12.74 15.78 4.61
C ILE A 341 -11.95 16.13 3.34
N LEU A 342 -12.34 15.55 2.20
CA LEU A 342 -11.73 15.84 0.92
C LEU A 342 -11.95 17.30 0.49
N ALA A 343 -13.13 17.87 0.75
CA ALA A 343 -13.41 19.28 0.50
C ALA A 343 -12.53 20.19 1.37
N GLY A 344 -12.41 19.91 2.67
CA GLY A 344 -11.53 20.64 3.57
C GLY A 344 -10.05 20.53 3.18
N ALA A 345 -9.59 19.31 2.83
CA ALA A 345 -8.25 19.09 2.32
C ALA A 345 -8.01 19.79 0.97
N GLY A 346 -9.05 19.91 0.13
CA GLY A 346 -9.01 20.70 -1.10
C GLY A 346 -8.71 22.17 -0.85
N ILE A 347 -9.38 22.79 0.15
CA ILE A 347 -9.12 24.19 0.54
C ILE A 347 -7.68 24.37 1.02
N VAL A 348 -7.20 23.45 1.89
CA VAL A 348 -5.80 23.47 2.35
C VAL A 348 -4.84 23.29 1.17
N GLY A 349 -5.15 22.39 0.24
CA GLY A 349 -4.38 22.15 -0.98
C GLY A 349 -4.28 23.40 -1.86
N ILE A 350 -5.38 24.15 -2.01
CA ILE A 350 -5.39 25.43 -2.72
C ILE A 350 -4.51 26.46 -2.02
N ALA A 351 -4.62 26.59 -0.68
CA ALA A 351 -3.80 27.52 0.08
C ALA A 351 -2.29 27.20 -0.05
N VAL A 352 -1.92 25.92 0.06
CA VAL A 352 -0.54 25.45 -0.17
C VAL A 352 -0.12 25.70 -1.61
N GLY A 353 -1.01 25.46 -2.58
CA GLY A 353 -0.77 25.72 -4.00
C GLY A 353 -0.45 27.18 -4.28
N PHE A 354 -1.22 28.11 -3.71
CA PHE A 354 -0.94 29.55 -3.80
C PHE A 354 0.38 29.92 -3.12
N GLY A 355 0.69 29.33 -1.96
CA GLY A 355 1.98 29.54 -1.29
C GLY A 355 3.18 29.02 -2.09
N ALA A 356 3.00 27.96 -2.86
CA ALA A 356 4.02 27.34 -3.70
C ALA A 356 4.03 27.84 -5.16
N GLN A 357 3.15 28.76 -5.54
CA GLN A 357 2.98 29.21 -6.93
C GLN A 357 4.30 29.70 -7.54
N ASN A 358 5.07 30.52 -6.80
CA ASN A 358 6.36 31.04 -7.26
C ASN A 358 7.38 29.92 -7.49
N LEU A 359 7.41 28.90 -6.63
CA LEU A 359 8.31 27.76 -6.79
C LEU A 359 8.01 26.99 -8.08
N ILE A 360 6.72 26.77 -8.36
CA ILE A 360 6.29 26.09 -9.59
C ILE A 360 6.68 26.92 -10.81
N ASN A 361 6.44 28.23 -10.78
CA ASN A 361 6.83 29.14 -11.85
C ASN A 361 8.34 29.10 -12.11
N ASP A 362 9.16 29.14 -11.06
CA ASP A 362 10.62 29.06 -11.17
C ASP A 362 11.09 27.77 -11.85
N VAL A 363 10.52 26.63 -11.47
CA VAL A 363 10.90 25.32 -12.02
C VAL A 363 10.50 25.20 -13.50
N VAL A 364 9.29 25.65 -13.85
CA VAL A 364 8.82 25.62 -15.24
C VAL A 364 9.66 26.54 -16.12
N CYS A 365 9.92 27.77 -15.67
CA CYS A 365 10.77 28.71 -16.40
C CYS A 365 12.20 28.19 -16.53
N GLY A 366 12.76 27.59 -15.48
CA GLY A 366 14.09 26.98 -15.53
C GLY A 366 14.17 25.82 -16.52
N PHE A 367 13.15 24.97 -16.55
CA PHE A 367 13.06 23.91 -17.56
C PHE A 367 13.01 24.49 -18.98
N LEU A 368 12.22 25.53 -19.24
CA LEU A 368 12.12 26.18 -20.55
C LEU A 368 13.44 26.82 -20.98
N ILE A 369 14.15 27.49 -20.07
CA ILE A 369 15.49 28.07 -20.35
C ILE A 369 16.44 26.98 -20.84
N LEU A 370 16.46 25.82 -20.18
CA LEU A 370 17.30 24.68 -20.55
C LEU A 370 16.83 23.98 -21.83
N PHE A 371 15.52 23.86 -22.02
CA PHE A 371 14.92 23.16 -23.16
C PHE A 371 15.07 23.97 -24.45
N GLU A 372 14.82 25.28 -24.40
CA GLU A 372 14.87 26.17 -25.56
C GLU A 372 16.25 26.82 -25.76
N ASN A 373 17.18 26.63 -24.82
CA ASN A 373 18.53 27.20 -24.85
C ASN A 373 18.51 28.73 -25.06
N TYR A 374 17.71 29.46 -24.27
CA TYR A 374 17.64 30.92 -24.33
C TYR A 374 19.01 31.57 -24.13
N TYR A 375 19.78 31.02 -23.20
CA TYR A 375 21.19 31.31 -22.98
C TYR A 375 21.85 30.08 -22.38
N LEU A 376 23.17 29.99 -22.52
CA LEU A 376 23.98 28.88 -22.03
C LEU A 376 24.94 29.34 -20.94
N VAL A 377 25.48 28.39 -20.18
CA VAL A 377 26.58 28.67 -19.25
C VAL A 377 27.76 29.21 -20.04
N GLY A 378 28.28 30.36 -19.61
CA GLY A 378 29.33 31.12 -20.29
C GLY A 378 28.83 32.26 -21.19
N ASP A 379 27.52 32.37 -21.46
CA ASP A 379 26.98 33.52 -22.18
C ASP A 379 27.03 34.78 -21.32
N TYR A 380 27.32 35.92 -21.96
CA TYR A 380 27.17 37.24 -21.36
C TYR A 380 25.75 37.74 -21.65
N ILE A 381 24.98 37.95 -20.60
CA ILE A 381 23.56 38.32 -20.71
C ILE A 381 23.23 39.49 -19.80
N GLU A 382 22.19 40.21 -20.17
CA GLU A 382 21.45 41.09 -19.29
C GLU A 382 20.03 40.51 -19.13
N ALA A 383 19.64 40.27 -17.88
CA ALA A 383 18.38 39.62 -17.53
C ALA A 383 17.70 40.35 -16.37
N GLY A 384 16.40 40.60 -16.49
CA GLY A 384 15.61 41.27 -15.45
C GLY A 384 14.19 41.60 -15.91
N LYS A 385 13.34 42.02 -14.98
CA LYS A 385 12.05 42.62 -15.31
C LYS A 385 12.28 44.06 -15.76
N MET A 386 11.58 44.51 -16.79
CA MET A 386 11.76 45.87 -17.35
C MET A 386 11.56 47.00 -16.32
N GLU A 387 10.84 46.73 -15.23
CA GLU A 387 10.54 47.71 -14.16
C GLU A 387 11.52 47.64 -12.97
N GLU A 388 12.41 46.64 -12.93
CA GLU A 388 13.38 46.43 -11.85
C GLU A 388 14.82 46.56 -12.38
N ARG A 389 15.79 46.64 -11.46
CA ARG A 389 17.21 46.68 -11.80
C ARG A 389 17.59 45.42 -12.60
N SER A 390 18.05 45.60 -13.83
CA SER A 390 18.55 44.51 -14.67
C SER A 390 19.88 43.98 -14.12
N VAL A 391 20.10 42.67 -14.30
CA VAL A 391 21.32 41.98 -13.90
C VAL A 391 22.12 41.67 -15.16
N GLU A 392 23.31 42.24 -15.24
CA GLU A 392 24.23 42.04 -16.35
C GLU A 392 25.46 41.23 -15.91
N GLY A 393 25.87 40.24 -16.69
CA GLY A 393 27.07 39.46 -16.40
C GLY A 393 27.17 38.14 -17.17
N VAL A 394 28.19 37.35 -16.82
CA VAL A 394 28.41 36.01 -17.38
C VAL A 394 27.61 34.98 -16.60
N VAL A 395 26.90 34.10 -17.29
CA VAL A 395 26.16 32.98 -16.67
C VAL A 395 27.15 31.92 -16.16
N GLU A 396 27.21 31.72 -14.85
CA GLU A 396 28.08 30.69 -14.22
C GLU A 396 27.37 29.34 -14.10
N ALA A 397 26.07 29.36 -13.79
CA ALA A 397 25.30 28.13 -13.59
C ALA A 397 23.81 28.37 -13.89
N ILE A 398 23.17 27.36 -14.46
CA ILE A 398 21.72 27.30 -14.65
C ILE A 398 21.22 26.11 -13.82
N GLU A 399 20.59 26.40 -12.69
CA GLU A 399 19.91 25.41 -11.86
C GLU A 399 18.42 25.36 -12.24
N LEU A 400 17.71 24.32 -11.79
CA LEU A 400 16.29 24.15 -12.11
C LEU A 400 15.42 25.33 -11.64
N ARG A 401 15.76 25.94 -10.49
CA ARG A 401 14.99 27.05 -9.90
C ARG A 401 15.63 28.42 -10.08
N THR A 402 16.96 28.47 -10.23
CA THR A 402 17.73 29.71 -10.19
C THR A 402 18.83 29.73 -11.25
N THR A 403 19.13 30.93 -11.73
CA THR A 403 20.28 31.19 -12.61
C THR A 403 21.29 32.05 -11.86
N HIS A 404 22.57 31.71 -11.98
CA HIS A 404 23.68 32.43 -11.35
C HIS A 404 24.42 33.26 -12.39
N ILE A 405 24.46 34.58 -12.20
CA ILE A 405 25.08 35.54 -13.11
C ILE A 405 26.19 36.28 -12.36
N ARG A 406 27.41 36.24 -12.90
CA ARG A 406 28.58 36.92 -12.34
C ARG A 406 28.78 38.25 -13.04
N HIS A 407 28.66 39.34 -12.28
CA HIS A 407 28.97 40.68 -12.76
C HIS A 407 30.49 40.79 -13.06
N PRO A 408 30.92 41.62 -14.04
CA PRO A 408 32.34 41.88 -14.31
C PRO A 408 33.14 42.33 -13.08
N ASP A 409 32.50 43.00 -12.11
CA ASP A 409 33.11 43.41 -10.83
C ASP A 409 33.27 42.25 -9.82
N GLY A 410 32.95 41.01 -10.22
CA GLY A 410 33.12 39.80 -9.40
C GLY A 410 31.94 39.43 -8.50
N GLN A 411 30.83 40.19 -8.51
CA GLN A 411 29.65 39.91 -7.69
C GLN A 411 28.79 38.78 -8.28
N LEU A 412 28.41 37.79 -7.47
CA LEU A 412 27.46 36.73 -7.89
C LEU A 412 26.03 37.17 -7.60
N GLN A 413 25.20 37.16 -8.62
CA GLN A 413 23.77 37.43 -8.51
C GLN A 413 23.00 36.13 -8.77
N ILE A 414 22.12 35.77 -7.85
CA ILE A 414 21.30 34.56 -7.90
C ILE A 414 19.86 34.99 -8.14
N ILE A 415 19.34 34.69 -9.32
CA ILE A 415 18.00 35.11 -9.74
C ILE A 415 17.09 33.90 -9.84
N ARG A 416 15.84 34.05 -9.40
CA ARG A 416 14.80 33.03 -9.61
C ARG A 416 14.44 32.99 -11.07
N ASN A 417 14.39 31.81 -11.67
CA ASN A 417 14.08 31.65 -13.08
C ASN A 417 12.69 32.21 -13.45
N GLY A 418 11.73 32.18 -12.51
CA GLY A 418 10.39 32.73 -12.72
C GLY A 418 10.32 34.27 -12.66
N ASP A 419 11.37 34.93 -12.18
CA ASP A 419 11.50 36.39 -12.20
C ASP A 419 12.26 36.90 -13.43
N ILE A 420 12.83 36.02 -14.25
CA ILE A 420 13.56 36.42 -15.45
C ILE A 420 12.54 36.88 -16.48
N GLY A 421 12.49 38.19 -16.71
CA GLY A 421 11.67 38.82 -17.74
C GLY A 421 12.36 38.80 -19.10
N SER A 422 12.72 39.98 -19.59
CA SER A 422 13.44 40.12 -20.86
C SER A 422 14.90 39.69 -20.71
N ILE A 423 15.40 38.98 -21.72
CA ILE A 423 16.78 38.53 -21.80
C ILE A 423 17.43 39.16 -23.02
N ILE A 424 18.53 39.87 -22.81
CA ILE A 424 19.43 40.35 -23.87
C ILE A 424 20.68 39.48 -23.84
N ASN A 425 20.93 38.73 -24.91
CA ASN A 425 22.10 37.85 -25.00
C ASN A 425 23.14 38.48 -25.93
N PHE A 426 24.28 38.86 -25.36
CA PHE A 426 25.39 39.48 -26.08
C PHE A 426 26.35 38.45 -26.69
N SER A 427 26.13 37.15 -26.43
CA SER A 427 26.94 36.00 -26.82
C SER A 427 26.37 35.16 -27.97
N LYS A 428 25.21 35.53 -28.55
CA LYS A 428 24.62 34.81 -29.70
C LYS A 428 24.96 35.42 -31.07
N ARG A 429 25.42 34.57 -32.01
CA ARG A 429 25.69 34.84 -33.44
C ARG A 429 26.64 35.99 -33.75
N TYR A 430 26.23 37.23 -33.52
CA TYR A 430 27.03 38.44 -33.71
C TYR A 430 26.45 39.59 -32.87
N ILE A 431 27.26 40.59 -32.61
CA ILE A 431 26.84 41.82 -31.95
C ILE A 431 27.50 43.04 -32.61
N TYR A 432 26.86 44.20 -32.53
CA TYR A 432 27.45 45.46 -32.97
C TYR A 432 28.21 46.14 -31.84
N ALA A 433 29.50 46.40 -32.05
CA ALA A 433 30.25 47.37 -31.27
C ALA A 433 29.84 48.77 -31.75
N ARG A 434 28.99 49.43 -30.94
CA ARG A 434 28.52 50.80 -31.20
C ARG A 434 29.47 51.81 -30.57
N VAL A 435 30.00 52.74 -31.35
CA VAL A 435 30.80 53.86 -30.83
C VAL A 435 30.25 55.17 -31.36
N GLU A 436 29.96 56.08 -30.45
CA GLU A 436 29.54 57.45 -30.75
C GLU A 436 30.77 58.34 -30.86
N VAL A 437 30.81 59.14 -31.92
CA VAL A 437 31.92 60.02 -32.26
C VAL A 437 31.40 61.44 -32.40
N SER A 438 31.90 62.35 -31.59
CA SER A 438 31.51 63.76 -31.61
C SER A 438 32.48 64.58 -32.46
N VAL A 439 31.98 65.24 -33.51
CA VAL A 439 32.77 66.12 -34.40
C VAL A 439 32.19 67.53 -34.45
N SER A 440 32.99 68.56 -34.74
CA SER A 440 32.50 69.95 -34.86
C SER A 440 31.53 70.12 -36.05
N TYR A 441 30.62 71.10 -35.98
CA TYR A 441 29.76 71.48 -37.11
C TYR A 441 30.55 71.93 -38.35
N ASP A 442 31.72 72.53 -38.15
CA ASP A 442 32.56 73.04 -39.23
C ASP A 442 33.38 71.94 -39.93
N CYS A 443 33.26 70.68 -39.49
CA CYS A 443 34.02 69.60 -40.07
C CYS A 443 33.46 69.14 -41.43
N ASN A 444 34.35 68.71 -42.32
CA ASN A 444 33.94 68.09 -43.58
C ASN A 444 33.49 66.64 -43.31
N LEU A 445 32.18 66.42 -43.28
CA LEU A 445 31.59 65.10 -43.00
C LEU A 445 32.02 64.02 -44.00
N ASP A 446 32.15 64.33 -45.29
CA ASP A 446 32.61 63.36 -46.30
C ASP A 446 34.07 62.93 -46.06
N HIS A 447 34.89 63.84 -45.51
CA HIS A 447 36.25 63.50 -45.09
C HIS A 447 36.24 62.60 -43.85
N VAL A 448 35.44 62.95 -42.84
CA VAL A 448 35.30 62.16 -41.60
C VAL A 448 34.77 60.75 -41.89
N TYR A 449 33.77 60.61 -42.77
CA TYR A 449 33.22 59.30 -43.15
C TYR A 449 34.27 58.41 -43.83
N ARG A 450 35.01 58.95 -44.80
CA ARG A 450 36.10 58.22 -45.47
C ARG A 450 37.19 57.79 -44.49
N LEU A 451 37.51 58.63 -43.51
CA LEU A 451 38.51 58.34 -42.50
C LEU A 451 38.04 57.23 -41.53
N ILE A 452 36.79 57.30 -41.07
CA ILE A 452 36.20 56.25 -40.22
C ILE A 452 36.12 54.92 -40.98
N GLU A 453 35.74 54.93 -42.26
CA GLU A 453 35.72 53.72 -43.08
C GLU A 453 37.11 53.12 -43.27
N LYS A 454 38.13 53.95 -43.51
CA LYS A 454 39.54 53.52 -43.60
C LYS A 454 40.00 52.87 -42.28
N VAL A 455 39.72 53.51 -41.14
CA VAL A 455 39.98 52.96 -39.81
C VAL A 455 39.22 51.64 -39.60
N GLY A 456 37.97 51.57 -40.04
CA GLY A 456 37.14 50.36 -39.96
C GLY A 456 37.68 49.18 -40.76
N GLN A 457 38.23 49.44 -41.95
CA GLN A 457 38.91 48.44 -42.78
C GLN A 457 40.20 47.95 -42.12
N GLN A 458 41.01 48.88 -41.60
CA GLN A 458 42.24 48.54 -40.89
C GLN A 458 41.96 47.72 -39.63
N LEU A 459 40.96 48.13 -38.83
CA LEU A 459 40.53 47.42 -37.63
C LEU A 459 40.11 45.98 -37.93
N LYS A 460 39.46 45.73 -39.08
CA LYS A 460 39.09 44.38 -39.50
C LYS A 460 40.31 43.50 -39.82
N VAL A 461 41.40 44.08 -40.31
CA VAL A 461 42.64 43.35 -40.59
C VAL A 461 43.38 43.06 -39.29
N ASP A 462 43.42 44.04 -38.38
CA ASP A 462 44.19 43.96 -37.14
C ASP A 462 43.52 43.11 -36.06
N GLU A 463 42.17 43.12 -35.99
CA GLU A 463 41.40 42.42 -34.95
C GLU A 463 40.58 41.25 -35.53
N GLN A 464 40.97 40.02 -35.18
CA GLN A 464 40.29 38.80 -35.62
C GLN A 464 38.85 38.66 -35.13
N ASP A 465 38.44 39.47 -34.14
CA ASP A 465 37.10 39.47 -33.56
C ASP A 465 36.12 40.36 -34.34
N VAL A 466 36.57 41.06 -35.38
CA VAL A 466 35.74 41.89 -36.27
C VAL A 466 35.29 41.08 -37.49
N LEU A 467 33.97 40.98 -37.70
CA LEU A 467 33.37 40.23 -38.81
C LEU A 467 33.17 41.12 -40.05
N GLU A 468 32.64 42.32 -39.83
CA GLU A 468 32.44 43.34 -40.87
C GLU A 468 33.11 44.65 -40.42
N PRO A 469 33.74 45.39 -41.37
CA PRO A 469 34.44 46.62 -41.03
C PRO A 469 33.47 47.67 -40.48
N THR A 470 34.00 48.60 -39.69
CA THR A 470 33.21 49.71 -39.13
C THR A 470 32.54 50.51 -40.27
N ARG A 471 31.25 50.76 -40.12
CA ARG A 471 30.47 51.64 -40.99
C ARG A 471 29.89 52.79 -40.19
N VAL A 472 29.76 53.94 -40.82
CA VAL A 472 29.02 55.06 -40.23
C VAL A 472 27.54 54.85 -40.52
N ALA A 473 26.70 54.80 -39.49
CA ALA A 473 25.26 54.70 -39.63
C ALA A 473 24.65 56.04 -40.09
N GLY A 474 25.23 57.15 -39.63
CA GLY A 474 24.83 58.52 -39.95
C GLY A 474 25.04 59.46 -38.77
N ILE A 475 24.41 60.62 -38.85
CA ILE A 475 24.29 61.57 -37.73
C ILE A 475 23.13 61.08 -36.85
N GLU A 476 23.44 60.70 -35.61
CA GLU A 476 22.45 60.25 -34.63
C GLU A 476 21.75 61.44 -33.96
N ASN A 477 22.52 62.47 -33.63
CA ASN A 477 22.01 63.67 -32.96
C ASN A 477 22.84 64.93 -33.28
N PHE A 478 22.17 66.08 -33.21
CA PHE A 478 22.75 67.42 -33.28
C PHE A 478 22.91 67.95 -31.86
N GLY A 479 24.14 68.02 -31.36
CA GLY A 479 24.45 68.60 -30.04
C GLY A 479 24.66 70.11 -30.11
N GLU A 480 24.86 70.76 -28.96
CA GLU A 480 24.98 72.22 -28.88
C GLU A 480 26.12 72.77 -29.74
N ASN A 481 27.28 72.11 -29.73
CA ASN A 481 28.49 72.51 -30.47
C ASN A 481 29.10 71.37 -31.28
N ASN A 482 28.40 70.24 -31.44
CA ASN A 482 28.92 69.05 -32.12
C ASN A 482 27.84 68.27 -32.88
N LEU A 483 28.29 67.46 -33.84
CA LEU A 483 27.52 66.44 -34.52
C LEU A 483 27.92 65.09 -33.93
N LEU A 484 26.93 64.31 -33.47
CA LEU A 484 27.16 62.98 -32.93
C LEU A 484 26.95 61.93 -34.02
N LEU A 485 28.04 61.32 -34.46
CA LEU A 485 28.06 60.27 -35.47
C LEU A 485 28.04 58.90 -34.80
N LEU A 486 27.12 58.04 -35.24
CA LEU A 486 27.07 56.66 -34.77
C LEU A 486 27.84 55.75 -35.72
N THR A 487 28.79 54.99 -35.17
CA THR A 487 29.53 53.96 -35.90
C THR A 487 29.10 52.56 -35.45
N LEU A 488 29.01 51.64 -36.41
CA LEU A 488 28.62 50.26 -36.21
C LEU A 488 29.71 49.32 -36.73
N THR A 489 30.30 48.52 -35.85
CA THR A 489 31.22 47.45 -36.23
C THR A 489 30.62 46.11 -35.86
N LYS A 490 30.43 45.20 -36.83
CA LYS A 490 29.90 43.86 -36.53
C LYS A 490 31.02 42.98 -36.01
N VAL A 491 30.87 42.46 -34.80
CA VAL A 491 31.92 41.70 -34.10
C VAL A 491 31.41 40.34 -33.63
N LYS A 492 32.35 39.47 -33.29
CA LYS A 492 32.04 38.18 -32.64
C LYS A 492 31.31 38.40 -31.32
N PRO A 493 30.47 37.45 -30.90
CA PRO A 493 29.70 37.58 -29.67
C PRO A 493 30.58 37.79 -28.42
N GLY A 494 30.11 38.61 -27.48
CA GLY A 494 30.83 38.95 -26.25
C GLY A 494 32.03 39.89 -26.41
N LYS A 495 32.38 40.32 -27.64
CA LYS A 495 33.59 41.15 -27.91
C LYS A 495 33.33 42.64 -28.07
N HIS A 496 32.06 43.05 -28.12
CA HIS A 496 31.66 44.43 -28.38
C HIS A 496 32.32 45.46 -27.45
N LEU A 497 32.39 45.22 -26.13
CA LEU A 497 33.03 46.14 -25.19
C LEU A 497 34.53 46.29 -25.43
N HIS A 498 35.22 45.21 -25.80
CA HIS A 498 36.64 45.25 -26.13
C HIS A 498 36.88 46.06 -27.40
N ILE A 499 36.16 45.73 -28.47
CA ILE A 499 36.29 46.41 -29.76
C ILE A 499 35.86 47.89 -29.68
N GLN A 500 34.86 48.23 -28.88
CA GLN A 500 34.50 49.64 -28.61
C GLN A 500 35.68 50.43 -28.03
N ARG A 501 36.42 49.85 -27.06
CA ARG A 501 37.59 50.51 -26.45
C ARG A 501 38.74 50.67 -27.44
N VAL A 502 39.00 49.64 -28.24
CA VAL A 502 40.03 49.66 -29.29
C VAL A 502 39.68 50.70 -30.36
N LEU A 503 38.45 50.67 -30.87
CA LEU A 503 37.97 51.61 -31.88
C LEU A 503 37.99 53.06 -31.38
N ARG A 504 37.54 53.34 -30.15
CA ARG A 504 37.63 54.68 -29.55
C ARG A 504 39.07 55.20 -29.51
N LYS A 505 40.03 54.34 -29.15
CA LYS A 505 41.45 54.70 -29.12
C LYS A 505 41.97 55.04 -30.52
N ILE A 506 41.74 54.15 -31.50
CA ILE A 506 42.24 54.35 -32.87
C ILE A 506 41.61 55.59 -33.50
N LEU A 507 40.31 55.81 -33.34
CA LEU A 507 39.62 56.99 -33.85
C LEU A 507 40.18 58.28 -33.23
N LYS A 508 40.39 58.30 -31.92
CA LYS A 508 40.98 59.45 -31.22
C LYS A 508 42.39 59.77 -31.72
N ASP A 509 43.22 58.76 -31.94
CA ASP A 509 44.59 58.96 -32.44
C ASP A 509 44.58 59.39 -33.92
N THR A 510 43.68 58.84 -34.75
CA THR A 510 43.56 59.17 -36.18
C THR A 510 43.03 60.60 -36.39
N PHE A 511 41.99 61.02 -35.67
CA PHE A 511 41.48 62.39 -35.77
C PHE A 511 42.47 63.43 -35.25
N SER A 512 43.32 63.07 -34.28
CA SER A 512 44.39 63.95 -33.81
C SER A 512 45.48 64.15 -34.88
N GLN A 513 45.76 63.15 -35.71
CA GLN A 513 46.73 63.23 -36.81
C GLN A 513 46.22 64.06 -37.99
N GLU A 514 44.92 64.00 -38.25
CA GLU A 514 44.26 64.69 -39.37
C GLU A 514 43.69 66.07 -38.96
N GLU A 515 44.07 66.59 -37.78
CA GLU A 515 43.64 67.89 -37.22
C GLU A 515 42.11 68.08 -37.13
N ILE A 516 41.36 66.99 -36.99
CA ILE A 516 39.89 67.03 -36.85
C ILE A 516 39.55 67.27 -35.37
N ALA A 517 38.88 68.39 -35.09
CA ALA A 517 38.44 68.76 -33.74
C ALA A 517 37.41 67.75 -33.18
N ILE A 518 37.81 66.99 -32.16
CA ILE A 518 36.93 66.07 -31.42
C ILE A 518 36.26 66.86 -30.28
N CYS A 519 34.95 67.02 -30.35
CA CYS A 519 34.19 67.76 -29.35
C CYS A 519 33.62 66.79 -28.29
N GLY A 520 34.48 66.32 -27.38
CA GLY A 520 34.11 65.57 -26.17
C GLY A 520 33.39 64.22 -26.42
N PHE A 521 34.00 63.11 -25.98
CA PHE A 521 33.25 61.86 -25.85
C PHE A 521 32.19 62.04 -24.77
N SER A 522 30.92 61.99 -25.17
CA SER A 522 29.80 62.10 -24.23
C SER A 522 29.95 61.04 -23.14
N LYS A 523 29.88 61.47 -21.87
CA LYS A 523 29.68 60.59 -20.73
C LYS A 523 28.22 60.14 -20.78
N ASN A 524 27.99 58.89 -21.13
CA ASN A 524 26.93 58.08 -20.52
C ASN A 524 27.53 56.75 -20.12
#